data_AF-A0A4V2PVU1-F1
#
_entry.id   AF-A0A4V2PVU1-F1
#
_cell.length_a   1.000
_cell.length_b   1.000
_cell.length_c   1.000
_cell.angle_alpha   90.00
_cell.angle_beta   90.00
_cell.angle_gamma   90.00
#
_symmetry.space_group_name_H-M   'P 1'
#
loop_
_entity.id
_entity.type
_entity.pdbx_description
1 polymer ?
#
loop_
_entity_poly.entity_id
_entity_poly.type
_entity_poly.pdbx_seq_one_letter_code
_entity_poly.pdbx_strand_id
1 'polypeptide(L)'
;MDGVFAVLILLTIIYYMVRGFSKPYLGLFVLTAALELQPGELYPVLGYFHIERVLVLALTVACFMQGKKLRFPPITKAFLAFYGAMLLGIPMAFWVGNSIGTCLQFFETVFCVLMAVTLLETEEQIKKYLVLMLSLELWLGASAVYMYHMGVRQFAMGIDRAEGLTSAGGDPNTLGITMVVSMPLAFLMMQKGNPKRLRIFGLIAVAISLVTIITTGSRTAFAAFLLLLSMIVFSKKQNLKFIPLVVLALPLLWLVIPQQYKLRYESVRDADEDESYTNRLLSWQGGIKMFEHNPLTGVGPGNYTFANGSLYWPGNPRHWLNAHSLYFKLLGELGASGTITFFAYVFMLFRLNIRLSKRFRDEGRDPFIANFPRSCSFCIILLLFTGYSAHNLYRSTWFMMGAISGAASLLAVRREAGEEKIMAKTELLPPWLPRRELTAETVNDVVISAQPLA
;
A
#
# COMPACT_ATOMS: atom_id res chain seq x y z
N MET A 1 20.19 -27.21 3.52
CA MET A 1 18.80 -27.11 3.03
C MET A 1 18.54 -25.76 2.36
N ASP A 2 19.17 -24.68 2.84
CA ASP A 2 18.98 -23.30 2.34
C ASP A 2 19.27 -23.13 0.85
N GLY A 3 20.28 -23.81 0.31
CA GLY A 3 20.58 -23.79 -1.13
C GLY A 3 19.45 -24.35 -2.01
N VAL A 4 18.71 -25.36 -1.54
CA VAL A 4 17.59 -25.94 -2.30
C VAL A 4 16.42 -24.96 -2.35
N PHE A 5 16.09 -24.30 -1.23
CA PHE A 5 15.05 -23.29 -1.21
C PHE A 5 15.39 -22.06 -2.05
N ALA A 6 16.64 -21.59 -1.99
CA ALA A 6 17.12 -20.50 -2.84
C ALA A 6 16.96 -20.83 -4.33
N VAL A 7 17.32 -22.06 -4.74
CA VAL A 7 17.15 -22.53 -6.13
C VAL A 7 15.67 -22.61 -6.50
N LEU A 8 14.80 -23.15 -5.64
CA LEU A 8 13.36 -23.23 -5.91
C LEU A 8 12.71 -21.85 -6.05
N ILE A 9 13.09 -20.89 -5.21
CA ILE A 9 12.64 -19.50 -5.31
C ILE A 9 13.10 -18.89 -6.64
N LEU A 10 14.37 -19.05 -6.98
CA LEU A 10 14.93 -18.54 -8.23
C LEU A 10 14.22 -19.16 -9.46
N LEU A 11 14.01 -20.48 -9.47
CA LEU A 11 13.29 -21.17 -10.54
C LEU A 11 11.84 -20.68 -10.65
N THR A 12 11.18 -20.41 -9.53
CA THR A 12 9.82 -19.85 -9.50
C THR A 12 9.78 -18.44 -10.09
N ILE A 13 10.73 -17.59 -9.69
CA ILE A 13 10.89 -16.22 -10.22
C ILE A 13 11.13 -16.28 -11.73
N ILE A 14 12.06 -17.12 -12.20
CA ILE A 14 12.37 -17.29 -13.62
C ILE A 14 11.14 -17.78 -14.38
N TYR A 15 10.43 -18.78 -13.87
CA TYR A 15 9.23 -19.33 -14.51
C TYR A 15 8.16 -18.25 -14.74
N TYR A 16 7.82 -17.48 -13.71
CA TYR A 16 6.81 -16.42 -13.87
C TYR A 16 7.33 -15.20 -14.65
N MET A 17 8.62 -14.89 -14.58
CA MET A 17 9.26 -13.88 -15.42
C MET A 17 9.13 -14.22 -16.90
N VAL A 18 9.44 -15.46 -17.30
CA VAL A 18 9.28 -15.94 -18.68
C VAL A 18 7.82 -15.84 -19.12
N ARG A 19 6.87 -16.27 -18.28
CA ARG A 19 5.44 -16.08 -18.58
C ARG A 19 5.02 -14.61 -18.65
N GLY A 20 5.75 -13.73 -17.97
CA GLY A 20 5.60 -12.28 -18.02
C GLY A 20 5.74 -11.72 -19.44
N PHE A 21 6.60 -12.31 -20.30
CA PHE A 21 6.74 -11.88 -21.69
C PHE A 21 5.45 -12.05 -22.51
N SER A 22 4.67 -13.09 -22.23
CA SER A 22 3.35 -13.29 -22.86
C SER A 22 2.23 -12.58 -22.11
N LYS A 23 2.34 -12.48 -20.78
CA LYS A 23 1.34 -11.88 -19.89
C LYS A 23 2.01 -10.92 -18.91
N PRO A 24 2.25 -9.64 -19.31
CA PRO A 24 3.05 -8.71 -18.51
C PRO A 24 2.57 -8.47 -17.08
N TYR A 25 1.25 -8.58 -16.82
CA TYR A 25 0.73 -8.47 -15.45
C TYR A 25 1.31 -9.54 -14.49
N LEU A 26 1.72 -10.71 -14.98
CA LEU A 26 2.42 -11.72 -14.16
C LEU A 26 3.82 -11.26 -13.79
N GLY A 27 4.52 -10.56 -14.69
CA GLY A 27 5.83 -9.97 -14.39
C GLY A 27 5.72 -8.91 -13.28
N LEU A 28 4.65 -8.09 -13.30
CA LEU A 28 4.34 -7.18 -12.19
C LEU A 28 4.15 -7.93 -10.86
N PHE A 29 3.43 -9.05 -10.87
CA PHE A 29 3.18 -9.82 -9.64
C PHE A 29 4.48 -10.34 -9.04
N VAL A 30 5.38 -10.87 -9.88
CA VAL A 30 6.69 -11.36 -9.43
C VAL A 30 7.57 -10.22 -8.94
N LEU A 31 7.55 -9.08 -9.64
CA LEU A 31 8.29 -7.90 -9.21
C LEU A 31 7.84 -7.42 -7.84
N THR A 32 6.52 -7.28 -7.62
CA THR A 32 5.97 -6.92 -6.31
C THR A 32 6.36 -7.92 -5.24
N ALA A 33 6.30 -9.22 -5.55
CA ALA A 33 6.72 -10.26 -4.61
C ALA A 33 8.23 -10.16 -4.29
N ALA A 34 9.10 -9.93 -5.28
CA ALA A 34 10.53 -9.80 -5.07
C ALA A 34 10.88 -8.57 -4.21
N LEU A 35 10.22 -7.42 -4.45
CA LEU A 35 10.43 -6.19 -3.67
C LEU A 35 10.02 -6.33 -2.20
N GLU A 36 8.95 -7.07 -1.91
CA GLU A 36 8.45 -7.27 -0.54
C GLU A 36 9.18 -8.42 0.19
N LEU A 37 9.45 -9.54 -0.51
CA LEU A 37 10.14 -10.69 0.06
C LEU A 37 11.65 -10.47 0.23
N GLN A 38 12.25 -9.60 -0.59
CA GLN A 38 13.68 -9.30 -0.59
C GLN A 38 14.55 -10.58 -0.61
N PRO A 39 14.46 -11.40 -1.67
CA PRO A 39 15.11 -12.70 -1.72
C PRO A 39 16.64 -12.62 -1.55
N GLY A 40 17.26 -11.49 -1.89
CA GLY A 40 18.68 -11.23 -1.66
C GLY A 40 19.05 -11.08 -0.19
N GLU A 41 18.15 -10.60 0.67
CA GLU A 41 18.35 -10.56 2.13
C GLU A 41 18.12 -11.94 2.76
N LEU A 42 17.11 -12.67 2.28
CA LEU A 42 16.82 -14.03 2.76
C LEU A 42 17.95 -15.01 2.39
N TYR A 43 18.52 -14.87 1.19
CA TYR A 43 19.58 -15.73 0.67
C TYR A 43 20.68 -14.86 0.05
N PRO A 44 21.81 -14.62 0.74
CA PRO A 44 22.86 -13.71 0.29
C PRO A 44 23.40 -13.99 -1.13
N VAL A 45 23.40 -15.26 -1.56
CA VAL A 45 23.80 -15.65 -2.92
C VAL A 45 22.90 -15.01 -3.99
N LEU A 46 21.61 -14.82 -3.70
CA LEU A 46 20.67 -14.15 -4.60
C LEU A 46 20.91 -12.63 -4.67
N GLY A 47 21.52 -12.05 -3.64
CA GLY A 47 21.83 -10.61 -3.57
C GLY A 47 22.78 -10.13 -4.67
N TYR A 48 23.72 -10.97 -5.11
CA TYR A 48 24.66 -10.65 -6.19
C TYR A 48 23.98 -10.44 -7.56
N PHE A 49 22.79 -11.01 -7.76
CA PHE A 49 22.09 -10.95 -9.04
C PHE A 49 21.19 -9.72 -9.17
N HIS A 50 20.95 -8.97 -8.09
CA HIS A 50 20.02 -7.84 -8.06
C HIS A 50 18.69 -8.17 -8.78
N ILE A 51 18.02 -9.22 -8.31
CA ILE A 51 16.85 -9.84 -8.95
C ILE A 51 15.78 -8.80 -9.32
N GLU A 52 15.59 -7.80 -8.48
CA GLU A 52 14.63 -6.71 -8.66
C GLU A 52 14.91 -5.95 -9.96
N ARG A 53 16.18 -5.62 -10.24
CA ARG A 53 16.60 -4.90 -11.45
C ARG A 53 16.39 -5.75 -12.71
N VAL A 54 16.69 -7.05 -12.62
CA VAL A 54 16.44 -8.00 -13.71
C VAL A 54 14.96 -8.09 -14.04
N LEU A 55 14.09 -8.15 -13.01
CA LEU A 55 12.64 -8.19 -13.17
C LEU A 55 12.08 -6.89 -13.74
N VAL A 56 12.58 -5.72 -13.32
CA VAL A 56 12.22 -4.42 -13.90
C VAL A 56 12.57 -4.37 -15.38
N LEU A 57 13.78 -4.81 -15.77
CA LEU A 57 14.20 -4.85 -17.16
C LEU A 57 13.33 -5.83 -17.98
N ALA A 58 13.14 -7.05 -17.49
CA ALA A 58 12.33 -8.07 -18.15
C ALA A 58 10.89 -7.61 -18.35
N LEU A 59 10.29 -6.99 -17.33
CA LEU A 59 8.94 -6.43 -17.42
C LEU A 59 8.86 -5.27 -18.41
N THR A 60 9.88 -4.40 -18.45
CA THR A 60 9.94 -3.29 -19.42
C THR A 60 10.01 -3.80 -20.85
N VAL A 61 10.87 -4.78 -21.12
CA VAL A 61 10.97 -5.43 -22.44
C VAL A 61 9.67 -6.14 -22.80
N ALA A 62 9.07 -6.88 -21.88
CA ALA A 62 7.78 -7.54 -22.08
C ALA A 62 6.67 -6.53 -22.44
N CYS A 63 6.60 -5.40 -21.74
CA CYS A 63 5.65 -4.32 -22.05
C CYS A 63 5.88 -3.73 -23.44
N PHE A 64 7.15 -3.51 -23.82
CA PHE A 64 7.51 -3.00 -25.15
C PHE A 64 7.11 -3.99 -26.26
N MET A 65 7.47 -5.26 -26.12
CA MET A 65 7.13 -6.32 -27.08
C MET A 65 5.61 -6.50 -27.24
N GLN A 66 4.86 -6.33 -26.15
CA GLN A 66 3.40 -6.40 -26.14
C GLN A 66 2.71 -5.07 -26.53
N GLY A 67 3.48 -4.06 -26.95
CA GLY A 67 2.95 -2.76 -27.36
C GLY A 67 2.15 -2.02 -26.27
N LYS A 68 2.45 -2.29 -24.99
CA LYS A 68 1.74 -1.70 -23.85
C LYS A 68 2.07 -0.21 -23.74
N LYS A 69 1.05 0.63 -23.89
CA LYS A 69 1.15 2.09 -23.70
C LYS A 69 0.88 2.45 -22.24
N LEU A 70 1.80 3.20 -21.63
CA LEU A 70 1.66 3.72 -20.27
C LEU A 70 0.37 4.52 -20.11
N ARG A 71 -0.27 4.38 -18.95
CA ARG A 71 -1.54 5.04 -18.62
C ARG A 71 -1.35 6.03 -17.48
N PHE A 72 -1.95 7.21 -17.65
CA PHE A 72 -1.85 8.32 -16.71
C PHE A 72 -3.24 8.87 -16.33
N PRO A 73 -4.11 8.09 -15.65
CA PRO A 73 -5.33 8.64 -15.07
C PRO A 73 -5.00 9.78 -14.10
N PRO A 74 -5.96 10.66 -13.76
CA PRO A 74 -5.70 11.83 -12.94
C PRO A 74 -4.96 11.54 -11.62
N ILE A 75 -5.26 10.40 -10.98
CA ILE A 75 -4.57 9.99 -9.75
C ILE A 75 -3.08 9.70 -9.96
N THR A 76 -2.71 9.09 -11.09
CA THR A 76 -1.31 8.83 -11.46
C THR A 76 -0.58 10.14 -11.74
N LYS A 77 -1.24 11.11 -12.38
CA LYS A 77 -0.65 12.45 -12.60
C LYS A 77 -0.39 13.17 -11.29
N ALA A 78 -1.31 13.09 -10.32
CA ALA A 78 -1.11 13.66 -8.99
C ALA A 78 0.07 13.02 -8.24
N PHE A 79 0.21 11.69 -8.35
CA PHE A 79 1.37 10.98 -7.81
C PHE A 79 2.68 11.40 -8.50
N LEU A 80 2.69 11.52 -9.82
CA LEU A 80 3.88 11.99 -10.56
C LEU A 80 4.21 13.45 -10.26
N ALA A 81 3.21 14.29 -9.94
CA ALA A 81 3.45 15.65 -9.47
C ALA A 81 4.15 15.65 -8.10
N PHE A 82 3.80 14.73 -7.19
CA PHE A 82 4.53 14.53 -5.94
C PHE A 82 5.97 14.07 -6.18
N TYR A 83 6.18 13.09 -7.07
CA TYR A 83 7.53 12.68 -7.45
C TYR A 83 8.33 13.82 -8.11
N GLY A 84 7.68 14.62 -8.95
CA GLY A 84 8.24 15.83 -9.54
C GLY A 84 8.68 16.83 -8.46
N ALA A 85 7.88 17.04 -7.41
CA ALA A 85 8.25 17.89 -6.28
C ALA A 85 9.49 17.38 -5.54
N MET A 86 9.64 16.04 -5.39
CA MET A 86 10.86 15.45 -4.84
C MET A 86 12.09 15.77 -5.70
N LEU A 87 11.97 15.62 -7.03
CA LEU A 87 13.06 15.92 -7.97
C LEU A 87 13.43 17.41 -7.96
N LEU A 88 12.45 18.30 -7.88
CA LEU A 88 12.65 19.74 -7.77
C LEU A 88 13.41 20.14 -6.50
N GLY A 89 13.32 19.35 -5.43
CA GLY A 89 14.06 19.59 -4.19
C GLY A 89 15.54 19.19 -4.23
N ILE A 90 15.99 18.40 -5.22
CA ILE A 90 17.38 17.90 -5.28
C ILE A 90 18.43 19.01 -5.35
N PRO A 91 18.30 20.06 -6.20
CA PRO A 91 19.34 21.08 -6.31
C PRO A 91 19.55 21.88 -5.01
N MET A 92 18.49 22.01 -4.21
CA MET A 92 18.47 22.77 -2.94
C MET A 92 18.65 21.85 -1.72
N ALA A 93 18.98 20.58 -1.94
CA ALA A 93 19.07 19.58 -0.89
C ALA A 93 20.30 19.80 0.00
N PHE A 94 20.13 19.59 1.31
CA PHE A 94 21.21 19.59 2.30
C PHE A 94 22.35 18.64 1.91
N TRP A 95 22.00 17.45 1.43
CA TRP A 95 22.94 16.51 0.83
C TRP A 95 22.39 15.98 -0.49
N VAL A 96 22.86 16.58 -1.59
CA VAL A 96 22.41 16.29 -2.96
C VAL A 96 22.54 14.81 -3.32
N GLY A 97 23.69 14.19 -3.00
CA GLY A 97 23.94 12.77 -3.31
C GLY A 97 22.92 11.82 -2.66
N ASN A 98 22.56 12.06 -1.39
CA ASN A 98 21.56 11.28 -0.69
C ASN A 98 20.15 11.51 -1.24
N SER A 99 19.81 12.74 -1.66
CA SER A 99 18.53 13.01 -2.33
C SER A 99 18.41 12.35 -3.70
N ILE A 100 19.50 12.30 -4.48
CA ILE A 100 19.53 11.52 -5.74
C ILE A 100 19.29 10.04 -5.44
N GLY A 101 20.03 9.48 -4.47
CA GLY A 101 19.86 8.08 -4.05
C GLY A 101 18.42 7.77 -3.61
N THR A 102 17.83 8.65 -2.80
CA THR A 102 16.45 8.52 -2.32
C THR A 102 15.44 8.57 -3.47
N CYS A 103 15.60 9.50 -4.42
CA CYS A 103 14.72 9.60 -5.58
C CYS A 103 14.87 8.43 -6.55
N LEU A 104 16.06 7.82 -6.66
CA LEU A 104 16.31 6.60 -7.42
C LEU A 104 15.68 5.38 -6.76
N GLN A 105 15.79 5.25 -5.43
CA GLN A 105 15.10 4.18 -4.69
C GLN A 105 13.58 4.33 -4.80
N PHE A 106 13.07 5.56 -4.67
CA PHE A 106 11.64 5.84 -4.80
C PHE A 106 11.13 5.63 -6.23
N PHE A 107 12.01 5.71 -7.25
CA PHE A 107 11.64 5.40 -8.63
C PHE A 107 11.14 3.96 -8.79
N GLU A 108 11.58 3.00 -7.98
CA GLU A 108 11.03 1.63 -7.99
C GLU A 108 9.53 1.63 -7.66
N THR A 109 9.11 2.44 -6.69
CA THR A 109 7.69 2.65 -6.39
C THR A 109 6.98 3.34 -7.55
N VAL A 110 7.62 4.35 -8.18
CA VAL A 110 7.06 5.02 -9.37
C VAL A 110 6.83 4.02 -10.51
N PHE A 111 7.82 3.17 -10.78
CA PHE A 111 7.76 2.14 -11.80
C PHE A 111 6.61 1.15 -11.51
N CYS A 112 6.53 0.62 -10.28
CA CYS A 112 5.47 -0.29 -9.87
C CYS A 112 4.07 0.33 -9.99
N VAL A 113 3.90 1.61 -9.65
CA VAL A 113 2.64 2.35 -9.83
C VAL A 113 2.25 2.45 -11.31
N LEU A 114 3.19 2.86 -12.17
CA LEU A 114 2.94 2.99 -13.61
C LEU A 114 2.61 1.63 -14.23
N MET A 115 3.31 0.57 -13.84
CA MET A 115 3.05 -0.79 -14.30
C MET A 115 1.70 -1.30 -13.80
N ALA A 116 1.35 -1.11 -12.53
CA ALA A 116 0.07 -1.54 -11.97
C ALA A 116 -1.13 -0.87 -12.65
N VAL A 117 -1.08 0.45 -12.85
CA VAL A 117 -2.14 1.18 -13.56
C VAL A 117 -2.29 0.72 -15.02
N THR A 118 -1.16 0.37 -15.66
CA THR A 118 -1.14 0.00 -17.08
C THR A 118 -1.53 -1.46 -17.32
N LEU A 119 -1.15 -2.37 -16.42
CA LEU A 119 -1.22 -3.82 -16.62
C LEU A 119 -2.38 -4.50 -15.92
N LEU A 120 -3.00 -3.87 -14.91
CA LEU A 120 -4.22 -4.36 -14.28
C LEU A 120 -5.44 -3.94 -15.11
N GLU A 121 -5.71 -4.68 -16.17
CA GLU A 121 -6.70 -4.40 -17.19
C GLU A 121 -8.03 -5.15 -17.01
N THR A 122 -8.15 -6.01 -15.99
CA THR A 122 -9.40 -6.71 -15.66
C THR A 122 -9.66 -6.72 -14.15
N GLU A 123 -10.93 -6.88 -13.77
CA GLU A 123 -11.35 -7.05 -12.37
C GLU A 123 -10.66 -8.26 -11.71
N GLU A 124 -10.51 -9.35 -12.47
CA GLU A 124 -9.84 -10.55 -11.98
C GLU A 124 -8.36 -10.30 -11.69
N GLN A 125 -7.67 -9.52 -12.54
CA GLN A 125 -6.28 -9.14 -12.30
C GLN A 125 -6.14 -8.27 -11.04
N ILE A 126 -7.03 -7.29 -10.86
CA ILE A 126 -7.08 -6.46 -9.63
C ILE A 126 -7.30 -7.36 -8.40
N LYS A 127 -8.28 -8.27 -8.45
CA LYS A 127 -8.57 -9.19 -7.35
C LYS A 127 -7.38 -10.08 -7.02
N LYS A 128 -6.73 -10.68 -8.03
CA LYS A 128 -5.53 -11.51 -7.84
C LYS A 128 -4.37 -10.69 -7.27
N TYR A 129 -4.19 -9.44 -7.70
CA TYR A 129 -3.13 -8.57 -7.20
C TYR A 129 -3.36 -8.18 -5.73
N LEU A 130 -4.60 -7.90 -5.34
CA LEU A 130 -4.95 -7.63 -3.95
C LEU A 130 -4.78 -8.86 -3.05
N VAL A 131 -5.09 -10.06 -3.56
CA VAL A 131 -4.79 -11.31 -2.86
C VAL A 131 -3.29 -11.49 -2.69
N LEU A 132 -2.49 -11.23 -3.73
CA LEU A 132 -1.03 -11.30 -3.67
C LEU A 132 -0.47 -10.33 -2.61
N MET A 133 -0.88 -9.06 -2.60
CA MET A 133 -0.44 -8.09 -1.60
C MET A 133 -0.74 -8.59 -0.18
N LEU A 134 -1.96 -9.07 0.07
CA LEU A 134 -2.32 -9.62 1.38
C LEU A 134 -1.56 -10.91 1.71
N SER A 135 -1.22 -11.74 0.73
CA SER A 135 -0.39 -12.93 0.94
C SER A 135 1.05 -12.58 1.33
N LEU A 136 1.64 -11.54 0.73
CA LEU A 136 2.97 -11.06 1.08
C LEU A 136 2.99 -10.47 2.50
N GLU A 137 1.97 -9.68 2.84
CA GLU A 137 1.79 -9.16 4.21
C GLU A 137 1.59 -10.29 5.22
N LEU A 138 0.82 -11.33 4.86
CA LEU A 138 0.63 -12.51 5.70
C LEU A 138 1.93 -13.26 5.94
N TRP A 139 2.76 -13.42 4.89
CA TRP A 139 4.08 -14.03 5.02
C TRP A 139 4.98 -13.21 5.95
N LEU A 140 4.96 -11.89 5.83
CA LEU A 140 5.74 -11.00 6.70
C LEU A 140 5.31 -11.13 8.17
N GLY A 141 4.01 -11.10 8.45
CA GLY A 141 3.51 -11.27 9.83
C GLY A 141 3.77 -12.67 10.39
N ALA A 142 3.50 -13.71 9.59
CA ALA A 142 3.71 -15.10 10.01
C ALA A 142 5.17 -15.40 10.32
N SER A 143 6.08 -14.91 9.47
CA SER A 143 7.52 -15.08 9.67
C SER A 143 8.02 -14.33 10.92
N ALA A 144 7.56 -13.10 11.16
CA ALA A 144 7.91 -12.35 12.36
C ALA A 144 7.44 -13.05 13.65
N VAL A 145 6.21 -13.58 13.67
CA VAL A 145 5.69 -14.35 14.81
C VAL A 145 6.51 -15.63 15.02
N TYR A 146 6.83 -16.35 13.93
CA TYR A 146 7.67 -17.53 14.00
C TYR A 146 9.04 -17.22 14.60
N MET A 147 9.74 -16.19 14.10
CA MET A 147 11.05 -15.77 14.61
C MET A 147 11.01 -15.38 16.08
N TYR A 148 10.00 -14.61 16.48
CA TYR A 148 9.81 -14.21 17.87
C TYR A 148 9.73 -15.42 18.81
N HIS A 149 9.01 -16.48 18.41
CA HIS A 149 8.92 -17.72 19.18
C HIS A 149 10.20 -18.58 19.13
N MET A 150 10.99 -18.46 18.06
CA MET A 150 12.32 -19.08 17.96
C MET A 150 13.41 -18.32 18.74
N GLY A 151 13.06 -17.23 19.41
CA GLY A 151 13.97 -16.44 20.24
C GLY A 151 14.70 -15.31 19.50
N VAL A 152 14.45 -15.14 18.19
CA VAL A 152 14.97 -14.00 17.43
C VAL A 152 14.01 -12.83 17.63
N ARG A 153 14.43 -11.89 18.49
CA ARG A 153 13.60 -10.78 18.97
C ARG A 153 14.47 -9.56 19.22
N GLN A 154 13.89 -8.39 18.98
CA GLN A 154 14.53 -7.12 19.29
C GLN A 154 14.16 -6.67 20.70
N PHE A 155 15.15 -6.50 21.58
CA PHE A 155 14.92 -5.88 22.88
C PHE A 155 15.00 -4.35 22.75
N ALA A 156 13.86 -3.68 22.88
CA ALA A 156 13.80 -2.22 22.75
C ALA A 156 12.65 -1.64 23.58
N MET A 157 12.91 -0.51 24.25
CA MET A 157 11.95 0.16 25.15
C MET A 157 11.44 -0.78 26.25
N GLY A 158 12.37 -1.53 26.87
CA GLY A 158 12.11 -2.38 28.04
C GLY A 158 11.34 -3.68 27.79
N ILE A 159 11.10 -4.06 26.53
CA ILE A 159 10.39 -5.29 26.19
C ILE A 159 11.02 -6.01 25.00
N ASP A 160 10.75 -7.31 24.89
CA ASP A 160 10.97 -8.07 23.67
C ASP A 160 9.93 -7.70 22.60
N ARG A 161 10.38 -7.56 21.36
CA ARG A 161 9.54 -7.15 20.23
C ARG A 161 9.79 -8.04 19.01
N ALA A 162 8.72 -8.41 18.33
CA ALA A 162 8.81 -9.10 17.05
C ALA A 162 9.35 -8.16 15.96
N GLU A 163 10.25 -8.68 15.14
CA GLU A 163 10.80 -8.07 13.94
C GLU A 163 10.64 -9.04 12.76
N GLY A 164 10.63 -8.52 11.54
CA GLY A 164 10.54 -9.33 10.32
C GLY A 164 11.86 -9.98 9.92
N LEU A 165 11.80 -11.02 9.08
CA LEU A 165 12.97 -11.71 8.52
C LEU A 165 13.88 -10.81 7.67
N THR A 166 13.32 -9.75 7.11
CA THR A 166 13.99 -8.85 6.18
C THR A 166 13.77 -7.40 6.61
N SER A 167 14.52 -6.48 5.99
CA SER A 167 14.43 -5.05 6.26
C SER A 167 13.02 -4.49 6.03
N ALA A 168 12.18 -5.14 5.20
CA ALA A 168 10.76 -4.81 5.01
C ALA A 168 9.94 -4.83 6.32
N GLY A 169 10.33 -5.63 7.31
CA GLY A 169 9.71 -5.74 8.63
C GLY A 169 10.65 -5.48 9.81
N GLY A 170 11.85 -4.95 9.57
CA GLY A 170 12.91 -4.85 10.58
C GLY A 170 12.64 -3.86 11.73
N ASP A 171 11.72 -2.90 11.55
CA ASP A 171 11.25 -2.04 12.64
C ASP A 171 9.90 -2.55 13.18
N PRO A 172 9.79 -2.94 14.47
CA PRO A 172 8.55 -3.47 15.05
C PRO A 172 7.36 -2.52 14.94
N ASN A 173 7.59 -1.19 14.97
CA ASN A 173 6.49 -0.23 14.81
C ASN A 173 5.94 -0.25 13.38
N THR A 174 6.84 -0.20 12.40
CA THR A 174 6.50 -0.26 10.98
C THR A 174 5.82 -1.58 10.65
N LEU A 175 6.32 -2.70 11.20
CA LEU A 175 5.71 -4.03 11.06
C LEU A 175 4.27 -4.06 11.60
N GLY A 176 4.05 -3.64 12.86
CA GLY A 176 2.70 -3.58 13.44
C GLY A 176 1.75 -2.67 12.64
N ILE A 177 2.25 -1.54 12.13
CA ILE A 177 1.47 -0.63 11.29
C ILE A 177 1.18 -1.25 9.91
N THR A 178 2.08 -2.03 9.33
CA THR A 178 1.81 -2.80 8.10
C THR A 178 0.66 -3.77 8.32
N MET A 179 0.67 -4.50 9.43
CA MET A 179 -0.38 -5.47 9.77
C MET A 179 -1.76 -4.83 9.94
N VAL A 180 -1.87 -3.66 10.57
CA VAL A 180 -3.18 -3.01 10.73
C VAL A 180 -3.67 -2.35 9.44
N VAL A 181 -2.77 -1.78 8.64
CA VAL A 181 -3.12 -1.11 7.37
C VAL A 181 -3.59 -2.11 6.31
N SER A 182 -3.17 -3.37 6.39
CA SER A 182 -3.61 -4.45 5.50
C SER A 182 -4.95 -5.09 5.87
N MET A 183 -5.37 -5.01 7.14
CA MET A 183 -6.62 -5.61 7.61
C MET A 183 -7.88 -5.20 6.81
N PRO A 184 -8.05 -3.96 6.30
CA PRO A 184 -9.17 -3.64 5.40
C PRO A 184 -9.23 -4.50 4.14
N LEU A 185 -8.10 -4.99 3.63
CA LEU A 185 -8.04 -5.97 2.54
C LEU A 185 -8.44 -7.36 3.02
N ALA A 186 -8.00 -7.77 4.21
CA ALA A 186 -8.43 -9.04 4.81
C ALA A 186 -9.96 -9.08 5.00
N PHE A 187 -10.56 -7.99 5.47
CA PHE A 187 -12.02 -7.87 5.57
C PHE A 187 -12.72 -7.86 4.20
N LEU A 188 -12.06 -7.34 3.15
CA LEU A 188 -12.55 -7.46 1.77
C LEU A 188 -12.62 -8.93 1.33
N MET A 189 -11.63 -9.75 1.68
CA MET A 189 -11.63 -11.20 1.41
C MET A 189 -12.74 -11.94 2.17
N MET A 190 -13.08 -11.48 3.38
CA MET A 190 -14.09 -12.09 4.27
C MET A 190 -15.54 -11.79 3.88
N GLN A 191 -15.79 -10.96 2.86
CA GLN A 191 -17.15 -10.55 2.49
C GLN A 191 -18.06 -11.72 2.09
N LYS A 192 -19.35 -11.58 2.43
CA LYS A 192 -20.41 -12.49 1.95
C LYS A 192 -20.47 -12.42 0.42
N GLY A 193 -20.47 -13.58 -0.23
CA GLY A 193 -20.35 -13.71 -1.69
C GLY A 193 -19.01 -14.27 -2.14
N ASN A 194 -17.94 -14.10 -1.35
CA ASN A 194 -16.65 -14.69 -1.67
C ASN A 194 -16.62 -16.22 -1.41
N PRO A 195 -15.80 -16.98 -2.16
CA PRO A 195 -15.56 -18.40 -1.90
C PRO A 195 -15.12 -18.66 -0.45
N LYS A 196 -15.53 -19.80 0.14
CA LYS A 196 -15.18 -20.15 1.53
C LYS A 196 -13.66 -20.08 1.78
N ARG A 197 -12.85 -20.60 0.86
CA ARG A 197 -11.38 -20.52 0.91
C ARG A 197 -10.83 -19.10 1.06
N LEU A 198 -11.42 -18.14 0.33
CA LEU A 198 -10.97 -16.74 0.37
C LEU A 198 -11.34 -16.07 1.69
N ARG A 199 -12.50 -16.42 2.24
CA ARG A 199 -12.94 -15.94 3.55
C ARG A 199 -12.10 -16.50 4.69
N ILE A 200 -11.75 -17.79 4.63
CA ILE A 200 -10.84 -18.43 5.59
C ILE A 200 -9.45 -17.79 5.50
N PHE A 201 -8.95 -17.55 4.28
CA PHE A 201 -7.69 -16.83 4.08
C PHE A 201 -7.71 -15.43 4.73
N GLY A 202 -8.77 -14.65 4.53
CA GLY A 202 -8.92 -13.35 5.20
C GLY A 202 -8.99 -13.45 6.73
N LEU A 203 -9.65 -14.48 7.27
CA LEU A 203 -9.69 -14.71 8.72
C LEU A 203 -8.30 -15.04 9.29
N ILE A 204 -7.54 -15.90 8.62
CA ILE A 204 -6.15 -16.23 8.98
C ILE A 204 -5.29 -14.96 8.94
N ALA A 205 -5.46 -14.12 7.92
CA ALA A 205 -4.74 -12.87 7.80
C ALA A 205 -5.01 -11.92 8.97
N VAL A 206 -6.28 -11.77 9.40
CA VAL A 206 -6.62 -10.98 10.58
C VAL A 206 -6.00 -11.58 11.85
N ALA A 207 -6.07 -12.90 12.04
CA ALA A 207 -5.53 -13.56 13.23
C ALA A 207 -4.01 -13.36 13.35
N ILE A 208 -3.25 -13.60 12.27
CA ILE A 208 -1.80 -13.41 12.27
C ILE A 208 -1.44 -11.94 12.45
N SER A 209 -2.18 -11.03 11.82
CA SER A 209 -1.98 -9.59 11.99
C SER A 209 -2.18 -9.16 13.45
N LEU A 210 -3.19 -9.68 14.14
CA LEU A 210 -3.44 -9.41 15.56
C LEU A 210 -2.30 -9.91 16.45
N VAL A 211 -1.86 -11.15 16.25
CA VAL A 211 -0.74 -11.73 17.03
C VAL A 211 0.51 -10.88 16.80
N THR A 212 0.81 -10.51 15.56
CA THR A 212 1.96 -9.68 15.20
C THR A 212 1.87 -8.27 15.83
N ILE A 213 0.70 -7.63 15.83
CA ILE A 213 0.51 -6.32 16.50
C ILE A 213 0.79 -6.42 18.00
N ILE A 214 0.38 -7.51 18.65
CA ILE A 214 0.63 -7.72 20.07
C ILE A 214 2.14 -7.95 20.31
N THR A 215 2.77 -8.85 19.57
CA THR A 215 4.20 -9.20 19.76
C THR A 215 5.16 -8.09 19.33
N THR A 216 4.74 -7.14 18.49
CA THR A 216 5.53 -5.94 18.19
C THR A 216 5.49 -4.89 19.30
N GLY A 217 4.50 -4.96 20.21
CA GLY A 217 4.32 -3.98 21.29
C GLY A 217 4.12 -2.54 20.81
N SER A 218 3.63 -2.34 19.57
CA SER A 218 3.46 -1.01 19.00
C SER A 218 2.14 -0.36 19.44
N ARG A 219 2.22 0.64 20.33
CA ARG A 219 1.06 1.44 20.80
C ARG A 219 0.28 2.06 19.64
N THR A 220 0.99 2.58 18.64
CA THR A 220 0.40 3.19 17.45
C THR A 220 -0.37 2.18 16.61
N ALA A 221 0.18 0.98 16.40
CA ALA A 221 -0.51 -0.08 15.66
C ALA A 221 -1.77 -0.54 16.39
N PHE A 222 -1.71 -0.67 17.72
CA PHE A 222 -2.87 -1.01 18.54
C PHE A 222 -3.95 0.07 18.50
N ALA A 223 -3.58 1.35 18.64
CA ALA A 223 -4.52 2.47 18.51
C ALA A 223 -5.16 2.53 17.12
N ALA A 224 -4.39 2.28 16.06
CA ALA A 224 -4.92 2.19 14.70
C ALA A 224 -5.86 1.01 14.52
N PHE A 225 -5.63 -0.11 15.22
CA PHE A 225 -6.53 -1.26 15.22
C PHE A 225 -7.87 -0.90 15.87
N LEU A 226 -7.84 -0.19 17.00
CA LEU A 226 -9.06 0.32 17.63
C LEU A 226 -9.80 1.29 16.70
N LEU A 227 -9.09 2.20 16.03
CA LEU A 227 -9.67 3.09 15.03
C LEU A 227 -10.33 2.30 13.89
N LEU A 228 -9.68 1.25 13.37
CA LEU A 228 -10.25 0.38 12.34
C LEU A 228 -11.53 -0.30 12.81
N LEU A 229 -11.55 -0.83 14.04
CA LEU A 229 -12.76 -1.42 14.63
C LEU A 229 -13.89 -0.40 14.72
N SER A 230 -13.61 0.81 15.24
CA SER A 230 -14.58 1.91 15.29
C SER A 230 -15.09 2.26 13.89
N MET A 231 -14.20 2.42 12.91
CA MET A 231 -14.55 2.70 11.53
C MET A 231 -15.47 1.64 10.93
N ILE A 232 -15.30 0.35 11.26
CA ILE A 232 -16.14 -0.75 10.80
C ILE A 232 -17.50 -0.76 11.52
N VAL A 233 -17.51 -0.59 12.83
CA VAL A 233 -18.73 -0.59 13.67
C VAL A 233 -19.64 0.58 13.30
N PHE A 234 -19.10 1.79 13.13
CA PHE A 234 -19.86 2.98 12.76
C PHE A 234 -20.11 3.10 11.25
N SER A 235 -19.54 2.19 10.46
CA SER A 235 -19.62 2.20 9.00
C SER A 235 -21.04 1.98 8.44
N LYS A 236 -21.88 1.27 9.19
CA LYS A 236 -23.26 0.90 8.84
C LYS A 236 -24.07 0.74 10.13
N LYS A 237 -25.32 1.22 10.17
CA LYS A 237 -26.22 1.08 11.34
C LYS A 237 -26.32 -0.36 11.85
N GLN A 238 -26.38 -1.33 10.92
CA GLN A 238 -26.47 -2.76 11.26
C GLN A 238 -25.24 -3.33 11.98
N ASN A 239 -24.10 -2.64 11.96
CA ASN A 239 -22.87 -3.08 12.60
C ASN A 239 -22.79 -2.64 14.08
N LEU A 240 -23.68 -1.73 14.53
CA LEU A 240 -23.74 -1.30 15.93
C LEU A 240 -24.04 -2.46 16.89
N LYS A 241 -24.70 -3.52 16.40
CA LYS A 241 -24.92 -4.76 17.15
C LYS A 241 -23.63 -5.49 17.56
N PHE A 242 -22.49 -5.16 16.95
CA PHE A 242 -21.19 -5.71 17.31
C PHE A 242 -20.50 -4.92 18.43
N ILE A 243 -21.06 -3.78 18.89
CA ILE A 243 -20.49 -3.02 20.01
C ILE A 243 -20.34 -3.89 21.27
N PRO A 244 -21.35 -4.65 21.73
CA PRO A 244 -21.19 -5.49 22.91
C PRO A 244 -20.09 -6.54 22.75
N LEU A 245 -19.93 -7.09 21.55
CA LEU A 245 -18.86 -8.04 21.24
C LEU A 245 -17.48 -7.38 21.34
N VAL A 246 -17.31 -6.18 20.79
CA VAL A 246 -16.04 -5.43 20.88
C VAL A 246 -15.75 -5.05 22.33
N VAL A 247 -16.75 -4.55 23.06
CA VAL A 247 -16.64 -4.17 24.49
C VAL A 247 -16.26 -5.37 25.36
N LEU A 248 -16.73 -6.58 25.04
CA LEU A 248 -16.36 -7.81 25.75
C LEU A 248 -15.00 -8.37 25.30
N ALA A 249 -14.67 -8.27 24.01
CA ALA A 249 -13.44 -8.81 23.45
C ALA A 249 -12.19 -8.07 23.93
N LEU A 250 -12.26 -6.75 24.15
CA LEU A 250 -11.10 -5.95 24.57
C LEU A 250 -10.58 -6.34 25.98
N PRO A 251 -11.41 -6.49 27.02
CA PRO A 251 -10.98 -7.03 28.32
C PRO A 251 -10.44 -8.46 28.23
N LEU A 252 -11.06 -9.33 27.44
CA LEU A 252 -10.57 -10.70 27.25
C LEU A 252 -9.20 -10.72 26.58
N LEU A 253 -9.00 -9.88 25.56
CA LEU A 253 -7.71 -9.69 24.92
C LEU A 253 -6.67 -9.17 25.93
N TRP A 254 -7.05 -8.22 26.78
CA TRP A 254 -6.19 -7.72 27.86
C TRP A 254 -5.73 -8.85 28.79
N LEU A 255 -6.59 -9.77 29.19
CA LEU A 255 -6.21 -10.88 30.08
C LEU A 255 -5.11 -11.77 29.48
N VAL A 256 -5.12 -11.98 28.16
CA VAL A 256 -4.19 -12.88 27.45
C VAL A 256 -2.86 -12.19 27.09
N ILE A 257 -2.82 -10.85 27.01
CA ILE A 257 -1.59 -10.11 26.70
C ILE A 257 -0.53 -10.33 27.81
N PRO A 258 0.74 -10.67 27.46
CA PRO A 258 1.80 -10.83 28.44
C PRO A 258 2.09 -9.55 29.24
N GLN A 259 2.53 -9.70 30.50
CA GLN A 259 2.67 -8.59 31.45
C GLN A 259 3.57 -7.44 30.95
N GLN A 260 4.67 -7.76 30.26
CA GLN A 260 5.58 -6.75 29.69
C GLN A 260 4.87 -5.78 28.73
N TYR A 261 3.93 -6.28 27.92
CA TYR A 261 3.17 -5.47 26.98
C TYR A 261 2.08 -4.66 27.69
N LYS A 262 1.46 -5.21 28.75
CA LYS A 262 0.51 -4.47 29.60
C LYS A 262 1.16 -3.25 30.23
N LEU A 263 2.32 -3.44 30.87
CA LEU A 263 3.10 -2.37 31.47
C LEU A 263 3.47 -1.30 30.43
N ARG A 264 3.87 -1.72 29.24
CA ARG A 264 4.14 -0.80 28.14
C ARG A 264 2.90 -0.03 27.70
N TYR A 265 1.71 -0.64 27.62
CA TYR A 265 0.48 0.08 27.25
C TYR A 265 0.01 1.04 28.37
N GLU A 266 0.27 0.70 29.63
CA GLU A 266 -0.08 1.52 30.81
C GLU A 266 0.85 2.72 31.02
N SER A 267 2.14 2.59 30.67
CA SER A 267 3.15 3.65 30.87
C SER A 267 2.98 4.88 29.96
N VAL A 268 1.84 5.02 29.27
CA VAL A 268 1.43 6.24 28.57
C VAL A 268 1.10 7.37 29.55
N ARG A 269 0.84 7.05 30.83
CA ARG A 269 0.44 8.03 31.85
C ARG A 269 1.54 9.02 32.24
N ASP A 270 2.81 8.65 32.11
CA ASP A 270 3.97 9.49 32.46
C ASP A 270 4.66 9.99 31.18
N ALA A 271 3.96 10.84 30.42
CA ALA A 271 4.41 11.31 29.10
C ALA A 271 5.73 12.09 29.15
N ASP A 272 6.02 12.76 30.27
CA ASP A 272 7.23 13.58 30.45
C ASP A 272 8.49 12.74 30.72
N GLU A 273 8.33 11.47 31.12
CA GLU A 273 9.43 10.52 31.35
C GLU A 273 9.64 9.54 30.17
N ASP A 274 8.74 9.53 29.18
CA ASP A 274 8.86 8.67 27.98
C ASP A 274 9.88 9.28 27.00
N GLU A 275 11.09 8.72 27.01
CA GLU A 275 12.19 9.08 26.10
C GLU A 275 11.74 9.13 24.63
N SER A 276 10.84 8.23 24.21
CA SER A 276 10.34 8.23 22.83
C SER A 276 9.44 9.42 22.52
N TYR A 277 8.71 9.96 23.50
CA TYR A 277 7.85 11.13 23.31
C TYR A 277 8.70 12.40 23.21
N THR A 278 9.62 12.60 24.16
CA THR A 278 10.52 13.76 24.19
C THR A 278 11.39 13.84 22.93
N ASN A 279 11.97 12.70 22.49
CA ASN A 279 12.76 12.64 21.26
C ASN A 279 11.96 13.00 20.00
N ARG A 280 10.65 12.65 19.96
CA ARG A 280 9.77 13.05 18.84
C ARG A 280 9.50 14.55 18.87
N LEU A 281 9.18 15.11 20.03
CA LEU A 281 8.89 16.54 20.16
C LEU A 281 10.09 17.39 19.70
N LEU A 282 11.30 17.03 20.15
CA LEU A 282 12.55 17.69 19.72
C LEU A 282 12.79 17.51 18.22
N SER A 283 12.57 16.30 17.69
CA SER A 283 12.69 16.03 16.25
C SER A 283 11.70 16.85 15.43
N TRP A 284 10.46 17.04 15.90
CA TRP A 284 9.44 17.84 15.23
C TRP A 284 9.78 19.32 15.21
N GLN A 285 10.32 19.85 16.31
CA GLN A 285 10.86 21.21 16.34
C GLN A 285 11.97 21.39 15.29
N GLY A 286 12.85 20.39 15.12
CA GLY A 286 13.83 20.39 14.05
C GLY A 286 13.19 20.44 12.66
N GLY A 287 12.14 19.66 12.42
CA GLY A 287 11.38 19.66 11.17
C GLY A 287 10.69 21.00 10.86
N ILE A 288 10.17 21.69 11.89
CA ILE A 288 9.62 23.05 11.74
C ILE A 288 10.72 24.02 11.31
N LYS A 289 11.87 24.01 11.99
CA LYS A 289 13.01 24.89 11.63
C LYS A 289 13.56 24.62 10.23
N MET A 290 13.59 23.35 9.81
CA MET A 290 13.95 22.98 8.43
C MET A 290 13.01 23.64 7.41
N PHE A 291 11.70 23.61 7.69
CA PHE A 291 10.69 24.26 6.85
C PHE A 291 10.82 25.78 6.87
N GLU A 292 11.04 26.40 8.03
CA GLU A 292 11.24 27.85 8.14
C GLU A 292 12.46 28.33 7.34
N HIS A 293 13.55 27.55 7.34
CA HIS A 293 14.75 27.89 6.57
C HIS A 293 14.59 27.61 5.06
N ASN A 294 13.86 26.55 4.69
CA ASN A 294 13.69 26.12 3.29
C ASN A 294 12.21 25.85 2.98
N PRO A 295 11.34 26.87 2.93
CA PRO A 295 9.88 26.69 2.92
C PRO A 295 9.34 26.06 1.63
N LEU A 296 10.02 26.24 0.50
CA LEU A 296 9.52 25.72 -0.78
C LEU A 296 9.83 24.23 -0.98
N THR A 297 11.08 23.83 -0.75
CA THR A 297 11.61 22.51 -1.11
C THR A 297 12.05 21.66 0.08
N GLY A 298 12.10 22.24 1.29
CA GLY A 298 12.68 21.58 2.46
C GLY A 298 14.19 21.34 2.29
N VAL A 299 14.74 20.46 3.14
CA VAL A 299 16.16 20.07 3.11
C VAL A 299 16.49 19.01 2.05
N GLY A 300 15.51 18.63 1.22
CA GLY A 300 15.65 17.68 0.14
C GLY A 300 15.33 16.22 0.55
N PRO A 301 14.86 15.39 -0.40
CA PRO A 301 14.50 13.99 -0.16
C PRO A 301 15.60 13.21 0.57
N GLY A 302 15.23 12.41 1.54
CA GLY A 302 16.11 11.57 2.35
C GLY A 302 16.92 12.30 3.43
N ASN A 303 16.90 13.65 3.48
CA ASN A 303 17.85 14.40 4.29
C ASN A 303 17.38 14.77 5.69
N TYR A 304 16.14 14.45 6.08
CA TYR A 304 15.61 14.86 7.39
C TYR A 304 16.55 14.47 8.53
N THR A 305 16.94 13.19 8.60
CA THR A 305 17.80 12.68 9.68
C THR A 305 19.16 13.38 9.72
N PHE A 306 19.78 13.59 8.55
CA PHE A 306 21.11 14.20 8.44
C PHE A 306 21.07 15.69 8.80
N ALA A 307 20.08 16.41 8.29
CA ALA A 307 19.87 17.81 8.62
C ALA A 307 19.56 17.98 10.11
N ASN A 308 18.70 17.11 10.67
CA ASN A 308 18.31 17.18 12.08
C ASN A 308 19.53 17.03 12.99
N GLY A 309 20.30 15.96 12.81
CA GLY A 309 21.47 15.69 13.64
C GLY A 309 22.62 16.68 13.43
N SER A 310 22.68 17.37 12.29
CA SER A 310 23.76 18.31 12.00
C SER A 310 23.45 19.75 12.41
N LEU A 311 22.21 20.21 12.23
CA LEU A 311 21.87 21.65 12.30
C LEU A 311 20.62 21.96 13.10
N TYR A 312 19.63 21.05 13.15
CA TYR A 312 18.28 21.40 13.60
C TYR A 312 17.87 20.76 14.93
N TRP A 313 18.74 19.95 15.56
CA TRP A 313 18.48 19.37 16.87
C TRP A 313 18.58 20.42 18.00
N PRO A 314 17.52 20.64 18.81
CA PRO A 314 17.51 21.69 19.83
C PRO A 314 18.39 21.41 21.06
N GLY A 315 18.77 20.15 21.32
CA GLY A 315 19.35 19.69 22.60
C GLY A 315 20.79 19.18 22.55
N ASN A 316 21.62 19.71 21.64
CA ASN A 316 23.05 19.38 21.38
C ASN A 316 23.67 18.34 22.36
N PRO A 317 23.84 17.07 21.95
CA PRO A 317 24.74 16.68 20.86
C PRO A 317 24.03 16.32 19.54
N ARG A 318 24.80 16.00 18.49
CA ARG A 318 24.31 15.59 17.16
C ARG A 318 23.42 14.34 17.25
N HIS A 319 22.09 14.52 17.23
CA HIS A 319 21.13 13.41 17.29
C HIS A 319 20.52 13.11 15.91
N TRP A 320 20.81 11.92 15.39
CA TRP A 320 20.39 11.44 14.07
C TRP A 320 19.01 10.81 14.10
N LEU A 321 18.03 11.55 14.62
CA LEU A 321 16.65 11.10 14.70
C LEU A 321 15.85 11.57 13.50
N ASN A 322 15.07 10.66 12.93
CA ASN A 322 14.07 10.99 11.93
C ASN A 322 12.83 11.61 12.62
N ALA A 323 11.92 12.22 11.86
CA ALA A 323 10.72 12.87 12.40
C ALA A 323 9.84 11.93 13.21
N HIS A 324 9.83 10.63 12.85
CA HIS A 324 8.82 9.67 13.33
C HIS A 324 7.41 10.22 13.16
N SER A 325 7.19 11.07 12.16
CA SER A 325 5.90 11.68 11.84
C SER A 325 5.91 12.07 10.37
N LEU A 326 4.93 11.58 9.62
CA LEU A 326 4.67 11.91 8.23
C LEU A 326 4.60 13.42 8.03
N TYR A 327 3.93 14.13 8.93
CA TYR A 327 3.63 15.56 8.80
C TYR A 327 4.90 16.41 8.88
N PHE A 328 5.68 16.23 9.95
CA PHE A 328 6.94 16.96 10.13
C PHE A 328 8.00 16.53 9.12
N LYS A 329 8.02 15.24 8.74
CA LYS A 329 8.91 14.75 7.68
C LYS A 329 8.60 15.39 6.33
N LEU A 330 7.32 15.45 5.93
CA LEU A 330 6.89 16.11 4.69
C LEU A 330 7.32 17.57 4.67
N LEU A 331 7.01 18.32 5.75
CA LEU A 331 7.32 19.73 5.84
C LEU A 331 8.82 20.00 5.83
N GLY A 332 9.59 19.32 6.69
CA GLY A 332 11.03 19.55 6.80
C GLY A 332 11.80 19.07 5.58
N GLU A 333 11.45 17.90 5.03
CA GLU A 333 12.22 17.24 3.96
C GLU A 333 11.85 17.72 2.55
N LEU A 334 10.56 18.01 2.30
CA LEU A 334 10.07 18.36 0.96
C LEU A 334 9.39 19.74 0.88
N GLY A 335 9.32 20.49 1.99
CA GLY A 335 8.74 21.83 2.02
C GLY A 335 7.26 21.88 1.64
N ALA A 336 6.81 23.07 1.27
CA ALA A 336 5.45 23.31 0.81
C ALA A 336 5.14 22.55 -0.50
N SER A 337 6.12 22.45 -1.42
CA SER A 337 5.92 21.79 -2.72
C SER A 337 5.59 20.30 -2.56
N GLY A 338 6.37 19.55 -1.78
CA GLY A 338 6.07 18.15 -1.50
C GLY A 338 4.83 17.96 -0.63
N THR A 339 4.63 18.82 0.36
CA THR A 339 3.45 18.75 1.25
C THR A 339 2.15 18.94 0.48
N ILE A 340 2.05 20.00 -0.33
CA ILE A 340 0.85 20.30 -1.12
C ILE A 340 0.57 19.18 -2.14
N THR A 341 1.59 18.74 -2.87
CA THR A 341 1.41 17.67 -3.88
C THR A 341 1.04 16.33 -3.26
N PHE A 342 1.61 15.97 -2.10
CA PHE A 342 1.24 14.76 -1.35
C PHE A 342 -0.21 14.81 -0.87
N PHE A 343 -0.63 15.89 -0.20
CA PHE A 343 -2.00 16.01 0.30
C PHE A 343 -3.02 16.16 -0.85
N ALA A 344 -2.65 16.80 -1.96
CA ALA A 344 -3.47 16.82 -3.16
C ALA A 344 -3.66 15.40 -3.73
N TYR A 345 -2.59 14.59 -3.79
CA TYR A 345 -2.67 13.18 -4.17
C TYR A 345 -3.62 12.39 -3.25
N VAL A 346 -3.44 12.50 -1.93
CA VAL A 346 -4.29 11.81 -0.94
C VAL A 346 -5.75 12.23 -1.08
N PHE A 347 -6.02 13.54 -1.21
CA PHE A 347 -7.37 14.07 -1.40
C PHE A 347 -8.01 13.55 -2.69
N MET A 348 -7.28 13.57 -3.80
CA MET A 348 -7.76 13.04 -5.08
C MET A 348 -8.05 11.54 -4.99
N LEU A 349 -7.24 10.78 -4.26
CA LEU A 349 -7.45 9.35 -4.03
C LEU A 349 -8.75 9.09 -3.26
N PHE A 350 -9.00 9.83 -2.18
CA PHE A 350 -10.25 9.73 -1.43
C PHE A 350 -11.46 10.04 -2.30
N ARG A 351 -11.40 11.14 -3.07
CA ARG A 351 -12.49 11.52 -3.98
C ARG A 351 -12.73 10.46 -5.06
N LEU A 352 -11.66 9.89 -5.62
CA LEU A 352 -11.74 8.81 -6.59
C LEU A 352 -12.43 7.59 -5.96
N ASN A 353 -12.01 7.16 -4.78
CA ASN A 353 -12.58 5.99 -4.11
C ASN A 353 -14.05 6.17 -3.75
N ILE A 354 -14.48 7.36 -3.33
CA ILE A 354 -15.91 7.66 -3.09
C ILE A 354 -16.72 7.53 -4.38
N ARG A 355 -16.23 8.11 -5.49
CA ARG A 355 -16.88 8.03 -6.80
C ARG A 355 -16.97 6.59 -7.30
N LEU A 356 -15.86 5.84 -7.24
CA LEU A 356 -15.82 4.44 -7.65
C LEU A 356 -16.73 3.56 -6.78
N SER A 357 -16.76 3.77 -5.46
CA SER A 357 -17.64 3.02 -4.56
C SER A 357 -19.11 3.21 -4.89
N LYS A 358 -19.53 4.44 -5.25
CA LYS A 358 -20.91 4.71 -5.66
C LYS A 358 -21.19 4.03 -7.00
N ARG A 359 -20.36 4.34 -8.01
CA ARG A 359 -20.51 3.88 -9.37
C ARG A 359 -20.54 2.34 -9.50
N PHE A 360 -19.59 1.63 -8.87
CA PHE A 360 -19.55 0.17 -8.97
C PHE A 360 -20.72 -0.54 -8.29
N ARG A 361 -21.33 0.10 -7.27
CA ARG A 361 -22.57 -0.40 -6.68
C ARG A 361 -23.76 -0.18 -7.60
N ASP A 362 -23.85 1.01 -8.20
CA ASP A 362 -24.92 1.37 -9.13
C ASP A 362 -24.87 0.48 -10.39
N GLU A 363 -23.67 0.12 -10.86
CA GLU A 363 -23.42 -0.81 -11.98
C GLU A 363 -23.62 -2.30 -11.61
N GLY A 364 -23.91 -2.63 -10.35
CA GLY A 364 -24.11 -4.01 -9.90
C GLY A 364 -22.88 -4.92 -10.05
N ARG A 365 -21.66 -4.38 -9.94
CA ARG A 365 -20.41 -5.17 -10.08
C ARG A 365 -20.24 -6.21 -8.98
N ASP A 366 -19.30 -7.15 -9.19
CA ASP A 366 -18.89 -8.12 -8.17
C ASP A 366 -18.69 -7.43 -6.82
N PRO A 367 -19.30 -7.92 -5.72
CA PRO A 367 -19.24 -7.24 -4.42
C PRO A 367 -17.81 -6.95 -3.95
N PHE A 368 -16.84 -7.78 -4.32
CA PHE A 368 -15.44 -7.56 -4.02
C PHE A 368 -14.93 -6.26 -4.68
N ILE A 369 -15.17 -6.09 -5.98
CA ILE A 369 -14.75 -4.90 -6.74
C ILE A 369 -15.52 -3.67 -6.28
N ALA A 370 -16.82 -3.80 -6.02
CA ALA A 370 -17.64 -2.68 -5.56
C ALA A 370 -17.24 -2.17 -4.17
N ASN A 371 -16.73 -3.04 -3.30
CA ASN A 371 -16.30 -2.64 -1.95
C ASN A 371 -14.81 -2.32 -1.84
N PHE A 372 -13.97 -2.71 -2.81
CA PHE A 372 -12.53 -2.42 -2.79
C PHE A 372 -12.21 -0.93 -2.55
N PRO A 373 -12.82 0.04 -3.24
CA PRO A 373 -12.47 1.45 -3.04
C PRO A 373 -12.76 1.94 -1.62
N ARG A 374 -13.75 1.35 -0.93
CA ARG A 374 -14.01 1.62 0.49
C ARG A 374 -12.89 1.07 1.38
N SER A 375 -12.45 -0.18 1.15
CA SER A 375 -11.30 -0.76 1.86
C SER A 375 -10.03 0.07 1.63
N CYS A 376 -9.80 0.53 0.40
CA CYS A 376 -8.70 1.44 0.05
C CYS A 376 -8.78 2.75 0.87
N SER A 377 -9.96 3.38 0.97
CA SER A 377 -10.14 4.56 1.84
C SER A 377 -9.85 4.26 3.31
N PHE A 378 -10.18 3.07 3.81
CA PHE A 378 -9.83 2.69 5.18
C PHE A 378 -8.32 2.56 5.37
N CYS A 379 -7.60 1.94 4.43
CA CYS A 379 -6.13 1.90 4.46
C CYS A 379 -5.52 3.30 4.52
N ILE A 380 -6.04 4.25 3.72
CA ILE A 380 -5.52 5.62 3.68
C ILE A 380 -5.78 6.36 5.00
N ILE A 381 -6.97 6.20 5.60
CA ILE A 381 -7.28 6.80 6.92
C ILE A 381 -6.33 6.24 7.99
N LEU A 382 -6.09 4.93 7.99
CA LEU A 382 -5.14 4.31 8.92
C LEU A 382 -3.71 4.80 8.70
N LEU A 383 -3.29 4.94 7.45
CA LEU A 383 -1.96 5.46 7.11
C LEU A 383 -1.80 6.93 7.54
N LEU A 384 -2.83 7.76 7.42
CA LEU A 384 -2.82 9.14 7.93
C LEU A 384 -2.77 9.17 9.47
N PHE A 385 -3.60 8.37 10.13
CA PHE A 385 -3.65 8.28 11.58
C PHE A 385 -2.30 7.81 12.17
N THR A 386 -1.78 6.71 11.64
CA THR A 386 -0.47 6.18 12.06
C THR A 386 0.69 7.10 11.64
N GLY A 387 0.49 7.91 10.60
CA GLY A 387 1.43 8.94 10.15
C GLY A 387 1.83 9.93 11.23
N TYR A 388 1.06 10.12 12.31
CA TYR A 388 1.49 10.94 13.44
C TYR A 388 2.77 10.45 14.12
N SER A 389 2.99 9.12 14.16
CA SER A 389 4.08 8.50 14.92
C SER A 389 4.86 7.45 14.10
N ALA A 390 4.88 7.54 12.77
CA ALA A 390 5.44 6.52 11.88
C ALA A 390 6.23 7.08 10.69
N HIS A 391 7.17 6.27 10.18
CA HIS A 391 8.01 6.57 9.02
C HIS A 391 7.32 6.20 7.70
N ASN A 392 6.17 6.80 7.41
CA ASN A 392 5.31 6.33 6.31
C ASN A 392 5.38 7.16 5.02
N LEU A 393 6.25 8.18 4.90
CA LEU A 393 6.30 9.05 3.71
C LEU A 393 6.57 8.27 2.41
N TYR A 394 7.62 7.46 2.41
CA TYR A 394 8.05 6.69 1.23
C TYR A 394 7.45 5.28 1.16
N ARG A 395 6.44 4.99 1.99
CA ARG A 395 5.80 3.68 2.02
C ARG A 395 5.06 3.42 0.71
N SER A 396 5.36 2.30 0.04
CA SER A 396 4.77 1.90 -1.24
C SER A 396 3.24 1.77 -1.18
N THR A 397 2.68 1.38 -0.02
CA THR A 397 1.24 1.13 0.18
C THR A 397 0.35 2.29 -0.25
N TRP A 398 0.72 3.55 0.04
CA TRP A 398 -0.05 4.73 -0.39
C TRP A 398 -0.25 4.76 -1.90
N PHE A 399 0.83 4.52 -2.60
CA PHE A 399 0.95 4.72 -4.04
C PHE A 399 0.38 3.52 -4.79
N MET A 400 0.59 2.31 -4.26
CA MET A 400 -0.03 1.09 -4.79
C MET A 400 -1.55 1.10 -4.66
N MET A 401 -2.09 1.58 -3.53
CA MET A 401 -3.54 1.76 -3.38
C MET A 401 -4.10 2.75 -4.41
N GLY A 402 -3.39 3.84 -4.69
CA GLY A 402 -3.75 4.77 -5.76
C GLY A 402 -3.63 4.18 -7.16
N ALA A 403 -2.62 3.34 -7.40
CA ALA A 403 -2.42 2.65 -8.66
C ALA A 403 -3.59 1.70 -8.96
N ILE A 404 -4.02 0.91 -7.98
CA ILE A 404 -5.13 -0.04 -8.14
C ILE A 404 -6.46 0.71 -8.31
N SER A 405 -6.70 1.79 -7.56
CA SER A 405 -7.87 2.65 -7.79
C SER A 405 -7.83 3.35 -9.15
N GLY A 406 -6.64 3.73 -9.63
CA GLY A 406 -6.43 4.24 -10.98
C GLY A 406 -6.77 3.23 -12.06
N ALA A 407 -6.27 1.99 -11.93
CA ALA A 407 -6.61 0.87 -12.81
C ALA A 407 -8.12 0.61 -12.82
N ALA A 408 -8.75 0.54 -11.64
CA ALA A 408 -10.19 0.37 -11.50
C ALA A 408 -10.99 1.50 -12.18
N SER A 409 -10.50 2.75 -12.12
CA SER A 409 -11.15 3.87 -12.82
C SER A 409 -11.10 3.73 -14.35
N LEU A 410 -10.01 3.18 -14.89
CA LEU A 410 -9.89 2.93 -16.32
C LEU A 410 -10.82 1.79 -16.78
N LEU A 411 -11.05 0.78 -15.95
CA LEU A 411 -12.05 -0.26 -16.21
C LEU A 411 -13.47 0.30 -16.28
N ALA A 412 -13.76 1.29 -15.45
CA ALA A 412 -15.04 1.98 -15.45
C ALA A 412 -15.25 2.70 -16.80
N VAL A 413 -14.30 3.54 -17.21
CA VAL A 413 -14.36 4.30 -18.47
C VAL A 413 -14.41 3.40 -19.71
N ARG A 414 -13.64 2.31 -19.74
CA ARG A 414 -13.65 1.35 -20.87
C ARG A 414 -15.02 0.70 -21.06
N ARG A 415 -15.75 0.44 -19.96
CA ARG A 415 -17.10 -0.14 -20.01
C ARG A 415 -18.10 0.85 -20.58
N GLU A 416 -18.10 2.10 -20.12
CA GLU A 416 -18.94 3.18 -20.69
C GLU A 416 -18.74 3.32 -22.20
N ALA A 417 -17.49 3.43 -22.65
CA ALA A 417 -17.20 3.53 -24.08
C ALA A 417 -17.61 2.28 -24.88
N GLY A 418 -17.64 1.11 -24.23
CA GLY A 418 -18.17 -0.12 -24.82
C GLY A 418 -19.69 -0.10 -24.93
N GLU A 419 -20.38 0.31 -23.87
CA GLU A 419 -21.84 0.45 -23.80
C GLU A 419 -22.34 1.51 -24.79
N GLU A 420 -21.70 2.67 -24.88
CA GLU A 420 -22.01 3.72 -25.88
C GLU A 420 -21.83 3.20 -27.31
N LYS A 421 -20.77 2.44 -27.60
CA LYS A 421 -20.57 1.82 -28.92
C LYS A 421 -21.64 0.79 -29.25
N ILE A 422 -22.09 0.01 -28.28
CA ILE A 422 -23.16 -0.96 -28.46
C ILE A 422 -24.48 -0.23 -28.71
N MET A 423 -24.80 0.80 -27.93
CA MET A 423 -25.99 1.63 -28.11
C MET A 423 -26.02 2.31 -29.48
N ALA A 424 -24.92 2.95 -29.90
CA ALA A 424 -24.81 3.56 -31.23
C ALA A 424 -25.00 2.54 -32.37
N LYS A 425 -24.49 1.30 -32.21
CA LYS A 425 -24.75 0.23 -33.18
C LYS A 425 -26.19 -0.30 -33.12
N THR A 426 -26.82 -0.27 -31.95
CA THR A 426 -28.21 -0.70 -31.75
C THR A 426 -29.19 0.31 -32.34
N GLU A 427 -28.85 1.60 -32.36
CA GLU A 427 -29.61 2.64 -33.06
C GLU A 427 -29.60 2.47 -34.59
N LEU A 428 -28.57 1.84 -35.15
CA LEU A 428 -28.49 1.50 -36.57
C LEU A 428 -29.33 0.26 -36.96
N LEU A 429 -29.91 -0.45 -35.98
CA LEU A 429 -30.74 -1.63 -36.26
C LEU A 429 -32.15 -1.24 -36.74
N PRO A 430 -32.74 -2.00 -37.69
CA PRO A 430 -34.07 -1.74 -38.20
C PRO A 430 -35.15 -1.72 -37.09
N PRO A 431 -36.21 -0.90 -37.21
CA PRO A 431 -37.21 -0.72 -36.15
C PRO A 431 -37.96 -1.99 -35.75
N TRP A 432 -38.00 -2.99 -36.63
CA TRP A 432 -38.69 -4.28 -36.41
C TRP A 432 -37.84 -5.31 -35.64
N LEU A 433 -36.56 -5.03 -35.36
CA LEU A 433 -35.71 -5.95 -34.59
C LEU A 433 -35.93 -5.78 -33.08
N PRO A 434 -36.23 -6.86 -32.32
CA PRO A 434 -36.46 -6.77 -30.89
C PRO A 434 -35.19 -6.38 -30.13
N ARG A 435 -35.19 -5.20 -29.49
CA ARG A 435 -34.01 -4.61 -28.82
C ARG A 435 -33.64 -5.26 -27.47
N ARG A 436 -34.43 -6.21 -26.96
CA ARG A 436 -34.33 -6.70 -25.56
C ARG A 436 -33.24 -7.76 -25.30
N GLU A 437 -32.57 -8.31 -26.32
CA GLU A 437 -31.65 -9.45 -26.17
C GLU A 437 -30.30 -9.29 -26.90
N LEU A 438 -29.86 -8.05 -27.15
CA LEU A 438 -28.66 -7.81 -27.95
C LEU A 438 -27.38 -7.75 -27.08
N THR A 439 -26.50 -8.73 -27.27
CA THR A 439 -25.11 -8.75 -26.79
C THR A 439 -24.17 -8.13 -27.84
N ALA A 440 -22.96 -7.74 -27.45
CA ALA A 440 -22.00 -7.11 -28.38
C ALA A 440 -21.65 -7.99 -29.61
N GLU A 441 -21.70 -9.32 -29.46
CA GLU A 441 -21.51 -10.29 -30.55
C GLU A 441 -22.72 -10.30 -31.50
N THR A 442 -23.94 -10.41 -30.97
CA THR A 442 -25.18 -10.43 -31.78
C THR A 442 -25.41 -9.12 -32.54
N VAL A 443 -25.00 -7.97 -31.99
CA VAL A 443 -25.08 -6.68 -32.70
C VAL A 443 -24.14 -6.64 -33.91
N ASN A 444 -22.94 -7.24 -33.84
CA ASN A 444 -22.02 -7.28 -34.98
C ASN A 444 -22.53 -8.21 -36.09
N ASP A 445 -23.06 -9.39 -35.73
CA ASP A 445 -23.58 -10.35 -36.71
C ASP A 445 -24.83 -9.81 -37.45
N VAL A 446 -25.66 -9.03 -36.76
CA VAL A 446 -26.85 -8.39 -37.39
C VAL A 446 -26.46 -7.20 -38.26
N VAL A 447 -25.49 -6.37 -37.85
CA VAL A 447 -25.02 -5.24 -38.68
C VAL A 447 -24.31 -5.73 -39.95
N ILE A 448 -23.58 -6.84 -39.88
CA ILE A 448 -22.92 -7.45 -41.05
C ILE A 448 -23.95 -8.10 -42.00
N SER A 449 -24.98 -8.76 -41.47
CA SER A 449 -26.03 -9.37 -42.30
C SER A 449 -27.05 -8.38 -42.88
N ALA A 450 -27.14 -7.17 -42.32
CA ALA A 450 -27.98 -6.08 -42.83
C ALA A 450 -27.28 -5.18 -43.88
N GLN A 451 -25.99 -5.41 -44.17
CA GLN A 451 -25.35 -4.76 -45.32
C GLN A 451 -25.90 -5.37 -46.61
N PRO A 452 -26.41 -4.56 -47.56
CA PRO A 452 -26.82 -5.07 -48.85
C PRO A 452 -25.59 -5.73 -49.51
N LEU A 453 -25.74 -6.99 -49.91
CA LEU A 453 -24.80 -7.68 -50.80
C LEU A 453 -24.58 -6.76 -52.01
N ALA A 454 -23.39 -6.16 -52.09
CA ALA A 454 -22.96 -5.36 -53.23
C ALA A 454 -22.65 -6.25 -54.43
#